data_AF-A0A938LD69-F1
#
_entry.id   AF-A0A938LD69-F1
#
_cell.length_a   1.000
_cell.length_b   1.000
_cell.length_c   1.000
_cell.angle_alpha   90.00
_cell.angle_beta   90.00
_cell.angle_gamma   90.00
#
_symmetry.space_group_name_H-M   'P 1'
#
loop_
_entity.id
_entity.type
_entity.pdbx_description
1 polymer ?
#
loop_
_entity_poly.entity_id
_entity_poly.type
_entity_poly.pdbx_seq_one_letter_code
_entity_poly.pdbx_strand_id
1 'polypeptide(L)'
;MLVLPSSASDKGLESFELLVGGRDGERLHGVLVRRTQSTATHAIGARRALHLVPGQAELQGSDLEDCEAELYFEPAPHKRLEERVLDTLRMLRAARRIDGVAGARARATSHCATPPPDEFLIAECLLNRGWI
;
A
#
# COMPACT_ATOMS: atom_id res chain seq x y z
N MET A 1 8.80 -12.59 3.43
CA MET A 1 8.49 -11.40 2.61
C MET A 1 9.59 -11.30 1.59
N LEU A 2 9.24 -11.36 0.32
CA LEU A 2 10.16 -11.16 -0.79
C LEU A 2 9.76 -9.85 -1.47
N VAL A 3 10.75 -9.00 -1.75
CA VAL A 3 10.57 -7.71 -2.41
C VAL A 3 11.38 -7.76 -3.70
N LEU A 4 10.72 -7.55 -4.83
CA LEU A 4 11.39 -7.49 -6.13
C LEU A 4 11.23 -6.08 -6.71
N PRO A 5 12.32 -5.43 -7.14
CA PRO A 5 12.19 -4.22 -7.92
C PRO A 5 11.47 -4.56 -9.23
N SER A 6 10.41 -3.81 -9.55
CA SER A 6 9.72 -3.96 -10.83
C SER A 6 10.47 -3.19 -11.91
N SER A 7 10.51 -3.72 -13.14
CA SER A 7 11.22 -3.12 -14.29
C SER A 7 10.61 -1.81 -14.79
N ALA A 8 9.45 -1.40 -14.25
CA ALA A 8 8.79 -0.15 -14.59
C ALA A 8 9.18 0.96 -13.60
N SER A 9 10.36 1.52 -13.81
CA SER A 9 10.78 2.79 -13.24
C SER A 9 10.49 3.88 -14.26
N ASP A 10 9.35 4.56 -14.13
CA ASP A 10 9.00 5.70 -14.99
C ASP A 10 9.03 7.00 -14.16
N LYS A 11 9.57 8.08 -14.74
CA LYS A 11 9.46 9.48 -14.26
C LYS A 11 9.56 9.72 -12.74
N GLY A 12 10.60 9.22 -12.09
CA GLY A 12 10.81 9.50 -10.66
C GLY A 12 9.86 8.74 -9.73
N LEU A 13 9.27 7.65 -10.22
CA LEU A 13 8.56 6.65 -9.43
C LEU A 13 9.35 5.34 -9.42
N GLU A 14 9.28 4.62 -8.31
CA GLU A 14 9.83 3.28 -8.14
C GLU A 14 8.73 2.33 -7.70
N SER A 15 8.74 1.14 -8.26
CA SER A 15 7.74 0.11 -7.98
C SER A 15 8.39 -1.16 -7.42
N PHE A 16 7.72 -1.77 -6.45
CA PHE A 16 8.16 -2.99 -5.77
C PHE A 16 7.04 -4.01 -5.76
N GLU A 17 7.33 -5.24 -6.19
CA GLU A 17 6.44 -6.37 -5.95
C GLU A 17 6.64 -6.88 -4.53
N LEU A 18 5.54 -7.02 -3.81
CA LEU A 18 5.49 -7.53 -2.44
C LEU A 18 4.86 -8.92 -2.44
N LEU A 19 5.65 -9.92 -2.07
CA LEU A 19 5.18 -11.28 -1.81
C LEU A 19 5.23 -11.57 -0.31
N VAL A 20 4.06 -11.72 0.30
CA VAL A 20 3.89 -11.89 1.76
C VAL A 20 3.10 -13.16 2.05
N GLY A 21 3.50 -13.91 3.07
CA GLY A 21 2.70 -15.04 3.54
C GLY A 21 1.44 -14.56 4.27
N GLY A 22 0.28 -14.97 3.78
CA GLY A 22 -1.03 -14.85 4.43
C GLY A 22 -1.13 -15.72 5.67
N ARG A 23 -2.21 -15.55 6.44
CA ARG A 23 -2.39 -16.26 7.72
C ARG A 23 -2.52 -17.78 7.55
N ASP A 24 -3.15 -18.20 6.47
CA ASP A 24 -3.49 -19.57 6.09
C ASP A 24 -2.42 -20.25 5.22
N GLY A 25 -1.28 -19.59 5.01
CA GLY A 25 -0.23 -20.09 4.12
C GLY A 25 -0.40 -19.68 2.66
N GLU A 26 -1.48 -18.96 2.29
CA GLU A 26 -1.59 -18.33 0.97
C GLU A 26 -0.47 -17.30 0.77
N ARG A 27 -0.07 -17.06 -0.48
CA ARG A 27 0.84 -15.97 -0.82
C ARG A 27 0.04 -14.76 -1.28
N LEU A 28 0.11 -13.69 -0.49
CA LEU A 28 -0.40 -12.37 -0.83
C LEU A 28 0.56 -11.70 -1.81
N HIS A 29 0.01 -11.11 -2.86
CA HIS A 29 0.76 -10.37 -3.87
C HIS A 29 0.25 -8.93 -3.95
N GLY A 30 1.12 -7.96 -3.66
CA GLY A 30 0.81 -6.54 -3.82
C GLY A 30 1.90 -5.82 -4.60
N VAL A 31 1.59 -4.64 -5.12
CA VAL A 31 2.55 -3.74 -5.77
C VAL A 31 2.60 -2.44 -4.99
N LEU A 32 3.78 -2.06 -4.53
CA LEU A 32 4.02 -0.77 -3.92
C LEU A 32 4.64 0.17 -4.96
N VAL A 33 4.02 1.30 -5.21
CA VAL A 33 4.57 2.40 -6.02
C VAL A 33 4.92 3.54 -5.07
N ARG A 34 6.12 4.11 -5.17
CA ARG A 34 6.55 5.28 -4.38
C ARG A 34 7.25 6.30 -5.27
N ARG A 35 7.35 7.54 -4.81
CA ARG A 35 8.28 8.51 -5.42
C ARG A 35 9.73 8.09 -5.13
N THR A 36 10.60 8.11 -6.13
CA THR A 36 12.04 8.09 -5.89
C THR A 36 12.39 9.38 -5.14
N GLN A 37 13.36 9.31 -4.23
CA GLN A 37 13.70 10.41 -3.32
C GLN A 37 13.78 11.75 -4.08
N SER A 38 12.73 12.57 -3.95
CA SER A 38 12.71 13.89 -4.53
C SER A 38 13.63 14.76 -3.70
N THR A 39 14.58 15.42 -4.34
CA THR A 39 15.38 16.50 -3.76
C THR A 39 14.54 17.72 -3.37
N ALA A 40 13.23 17.70 -3.64
CA ALA A 40 12.31 18.71 -3.16
C ALA A 40 12.17 18.59 -1.64
N THR A 41 12.68 19.61 -0.94
CA THR A 41 12.28 19.96 0.43
C THR A 41 10.80 19.65 0.62
N HIS A 42 10.50 18.59 1.37
CA HIS A 42 9.13 18.23 1.74
C HIS A 42 8.44 19.50 2.23
N ALA A 43 7.40 19.94 1.52
CA ALA A 43 6.53 20.98 2.02
C ALA A 43 6.12 20.56 3.44
N ILE A 44 6.37 21.42 4.43
CA ILE A 44 6.05 21.20 5.83
C ILE A 44 4.53 20.98 5.92
N GLY A 45 4.07 19.73 5.80
CA GLY A 45 2.65 19.42 5.65
C GLY A 45 2.28 18.28 4.70
N ALA A 46 3.14 17.89 3.75
CA ALA A 46 2.96 16.66 2.97
C ALA A 46 3.13 15.47 3.93
N ARG A 47 2.06 15.09 4.59
CA ARG A 47 2.04 13.97 5.53
C ARG A 47 2.44 12.74 4.73
N ARG A 48 3.51 12.06 5.15
CA ARG A 48 3.89 10.73 4.63
C ARG A 48 2.66 9.83 4.66
N ALA A 49 1.97 9.70 3.55
CA ALA A 49 0.73 8.94 3.42
C ALA A 49 1.02 7.73 2.55
N LEU A 50 0.53 6.58 2.99
CA LEU A 50 0.53 5.32 2.25
C LEU A 50 -0.93 5.03 1.90
N HIS A 51 -1.24 5.17 0.63
CA HIS A 51 -2.57 4.88 0.10
C HIS A 51 -2.74 3.37 -0.10
N LEU A 52 -3.85 2.82 0.36
CA LEU A 52 -4.27 1.44 0.10
C LEU A 52 -5.25 1.45 -1.05
N VAL A 53 -4.87 0.88 -2.19
CA VAL A 53 -5.65 0.90 -3.42
C VAL A 53 -6.04 -0.54 -3.78
N PRO A 54 -7.33 -0.86 -3.96
CA PRO A 54 -7.71 -2.19 -4.42
C PRO A 54 -7.22 -2.43 -5.86
N GLY A 55 -6.93 -3.67 -6.21
CA GLY A 55 -6.55 -4.06 -7.56
C GLY A 55 -5.05 -4.15 -7.83
N GLN A 56 -4.71 -4.04 -9.12
CA GLN A 56 -3.35 -4.09 -9.63
C GLN A 56 -2.86 -2.69 -9.97
N ALA A 57 -1.55 -2.46 -9.85
CA ALA A 57 -0.95 -1.20 -10.26
C ALA A 57 -1.02 -1.08 -11.79
N GLU A 58 -1.91 -0.23 -12.30
CA GLU A 58 -1.78 0.28 -13.66
C GLU A 58 -0.72 1.39 -13.63
N LEU A 59 0.49 1.07 -14.07
CA LEU A 59 1.62 2.03 -14.11
C LEU A 59 1.31 3.31 -14.91
N GLN A 60 0.28 3.30 -15.75
CA GLN A 60 -0.26 4.49 -16.40
C GLN A 60 -1.33 5.14 -15.52
N GLY A 61 -0.92 6.01 -14.59
CA GLY A 61 -1.88 6.86 -13.88
C GLY A 61 -1.71 6.94 -12.36
N SER A 62 -0.66 6.35 -11.77
CA SER A 62 -0.32 6.59 -10.37
C SER A 62 0.14 8.03 -10.17
N ASP A 63 -0.81 8.94 -10.05
CA ASP A 63 -0.54 10.29 -9.62
C ASP A 63 -0.45 10.32 -8.09
N LEU A 64 0.76 10.21 -7.57
CA LEU A 64 1.02 10.31 -6.13
C LEU A 64 0.85 11.75 -5.61
N GLU A 65 0.14 12.65 -6.31
CA GLU A 65 -0.11 14.06 -5.99
C GLU A 65 -0.21 14.31 -4.49
N ASP A 66 -1.06 13.54 -3.78
CA ASP A 66 -1.36 13.68 -2.35
C ASP A 66 -0.69 12.65 -1.41
N CYS A 67 0.21 11.79 -1.91
CA CYS A 67 0.84 10.75 -1.09
C CYS A 67 2.33 10.50 -1.42
N GLU A 68 3.00 9.72 -0.57
CA GLU A 68 4.39 9.31 -0.81
C GLU A 68 4.47 7.95 -1.50
N ALA A 69 3.45 7.11 -1.26
CA ALA A 69 3.36 5.78 -1.84
C ALA A 69 1.92 5.27 -1.92
N GLU A 70 1.69 4.40 -2.90
CA GLU A 70 0.47 3.64 -3.12
C GLU A 70 0.77 2.14 -3.05
N LEU A 71 -0.03 1.42 -2.28
CA LEU A 71 0.02 -0.02 -2.15
C LEU A 71 -1.23 -0.61 -2.81
N TYR A 72 -1.03 -1.24 -3.95
CA TYR A 72 -2.03 -1.95 -4.72
C TYR A 72 -2.08 -3.41 -4.28
N PHE A 73 -3.26 -3.88 -3.88
CA PHE A 73 -3.46 -5.26 -3.46
C PHE A 73 -4.94 -5.64 -3.56
N GLU A 74 -5.22 -6.87 -3.99
CA GLU A 74 -6.58 -7.41 -4.02
C GLU A 74 -6.77 -8.44 -2.90
N PRO A 75 -7.58 -8.15 -1.87
CA PRO A 75 -7.93 -9.12 -0.85
C PRO A 75 -8.68 -10.32 -1.44
N ALA A 76 -8.37 -11.52 -0.96
CA ALA A 76 -9.03 -12.74 -1.42
C ALA A 76 -10.54 -12.72 -1.09
N PRO A 77 -11.45 -12.64 -2.08
CA PRO A 77 -12.87 -12.36 -1.82
C PRO A 77 -13.59 -13.52 -1.11
N HIS A 78 -13.05 -14.74 -1.25
CA HIS A 78 -13.59 -15.95 -0.63
C HIS A 78 -13.29 -16.06 0.87
N LYS A 79 -12.36 -15.25 1.41
CA LYS A 79 -12.00 -15.26 2.82
C LYS A 79 -13.00 -14.50 3.68
N ARG A 80 -13.03 -14.85 4.98
CA ARG A 80 -13.80 -14.10 5.97
C ARG A 80 -13.21 -12.69 6.11
N LEU A 81 -14.05 -11.71 6.47
CA LEU A 81 -13.60 -10.32 6.64
C LEU A 81 -12.41 -10.20 7.61
N GLU A 82 -12.44 -10.92 8.74
CA GLU A 82 -11.34 -10.93 9.71
C GLU A 82 -10.00 -11.35 9.06
N GLU A 83 -10.03 -12.38 8.21
CA GLU A 83 -8.83 -12.88 7.53
C GLU A 83 -8.33 -11.87 6.51
N ARG A 84 -9.25 -11.25 5.73
CA ARG A 84 -8.91 -10.18 4.79
C ARG A 84 -8.30 -8.97 5.50
N VAL A 85 -8.83 -8.58 6.66
CA VAL A 85 -8.24 -7.50 7.48
C VAL A 85 -6.83 -7.86 7.92
N LEU A 86 -6.60 -9.10 8.40
CA LEU A 86 -5.27 -9.54 8.82
C LEU A 86 -4.27 -9.59 7.66
N ASP A 87 -4.71 -10.03 6.48
CA ASP A 87 -3.89 -10.06 5.27
C ASP A 87 -3.52 -8.64 4.82
N THR A 88 -4.49 -7.71 4.83
CA THR A 88 -4.24 -6.27 4.58
C THR A 88 -3.23 -5.69 5.56
N LEU A 89 -3.35 -5.98 6.85
CA LEU A 89 -2.40 -5.54 7.88
C LEU A 89 -0.99 -6.11 7.66
N ARG A 90 -0.87 -7.37 7.23
CA ARG A 90 0.41 -7.99 6.88
C ARG A 90 1.05 -7.29 5.68
N MET A 91 0.25 -6.95 4.68
CA MET A 91 0.73 -6.25 3.49
C MET A 91 1.20 -4.83 3.81
N LEU A 92 0.47 -4.11 4.65
CA LEU A 92 0.87 -2.79 5.16
C LEU A 92 2.17 -2.84 5.96
N ARG A 93 2.34 -3.85 6.83
CA ARG A 93 3.59 -4.06 7.57
C ARG A 93 4.75 -4.35 6.62
N ALA A 94 4.51 -5.07 5.53
CA ALA A 94 5.52 -5.33 4.51
C ALA A 94 5.91 -4.05 3.76
N ALA A 95 4.93 -3.28 3.29
CA ALA A 95 5.15 -1.99 2.62
C ALA A 95 5.94 -1.00 3.50
N ARG A 96 5.60 -0.90 4.79
CA ARG A 96 6.30 -0.01 5.74
C ARG A 96 7.76 -0.40 6.04
N ARG A 97 8.20 -1.59 5.65
CA ARG A 97 9.62 -1.99 5.75
C ARG A 97 10.46 -1.49 4.58
N ILE A 98 9.82 -0.97 3.52
CA ILE A 98 10.53 -0.35 2.41
C ILE A 98 10.90 1.07 2.81
N ASP A 99 12.16 1.43 2.56
CA ASP A 99 12.68 2.76 2.85
C ASP A 99 11.80 3.84 2.22
N GLY A 100 11.72 5.01 2.82
CA GLY A 100 10.83 6.09 2.36
C GLY A 100 9.34 5.90 2.67
N VAL A 101 8.87 4.69 2.97
CA VAL A 101 7.48 4.42 3.41
C VAL A 101 7.39 4.23 4.94
N ALA A 102 8.53 4.07 5.61
CA ALA A 102 8.60 3.97 7.07
C ALA A 102 7.96 5.20 7.77
N GLY A 103 7.00 4.93 8.65
CA GLY A 103 6.26 5.96 9.39
C GLY A 103 5.13 6.63 8.60
N ALA A 104 4.84 6.20 7.36
CA ALA A 104 3.70 6.70 6.61
C ALA A 104 2.37 6.30 7.27
N ARG A 105 1.42 7.24 7.37
CA ARG A 105 0.05 6.98 7.80
C ARG A 105 -0.69 6.26 6.68
N ALA A 106 -1.30 5.12 7.01
CA ALA A 106 -2.11 4.40 6.04
C ALA A 106 -3.44 5.14 5.84
N ARG A 107 -3.90 5.21 4.60
CA ARG A 107 -5.21 5.75 4.23
C ARG A 107 -5.84 4.85 3.17
N ALA A 108 -7.05 4.37 3.40
CA ALA A 108 -7.81 3.64 2.41
C ALA A 108 -8.26 4.61 1.30
N THR A 109 -8.00 4.25 0.06
CA THR A 109 -8.43 5.03 -1.11
C THR A 109 -8.92 4.10 -2.21
N SER A 110 -9.51 4.69 -3.24
CA SER A 110 -9.95 4.00 -4.44
C SER A 110 -9.77 4.96 -5.60
N HIS A 111 -9.14 4.50 -6.68
CA HIS A 111 -9.05 5.27 -7.93
C HIS A 111 -10.34 5.22 -8.75
N CYS A 112 -11.32 4.42 -8.30
CA CYS A 112 -12.65 4.31 -8.88
C CYS A 112 -13.69 5.03 -8.01
N ALA A 113 -14.86 5.34 -8.58
CA ALA A 113 -15.99 5.94 -7.84
C ALA A 113 -16.59 5.03 -6.74
N THR A 114 -16.11 3.78 -6.63
CA THR A 114 -16.50 2.84 -5.58
C THR A 114 -15.74 3.12 -4.29
N PRO A 115 -16.39 2.98 -3.11
CA PRO A 115 -15.70 3.12 -1.84
C PRO A 115 -14.60 2.05 -1.68
N PRO A 116 -13.56 2.33 -0.88
CA PRO A 116 -12.55 1.32 -0.55
C PRO A 116 -13.18 0.10 0.14
N PRO A 117 -12.62 -1.11 -0.02
CA PRO A 117 -13.10 -2.31 0.66
C PRO A 117 -13.09 -2.16 2.19
N ASP A 118 -14.03 -2.83 2.87
CA ASP A 118 -14.15 -2.78 4.33
C ASP A 118 -12.86 -3.17 5.06
N GLU A 119 -12.16 -4.20 4.56
CA GLU A 119 -10.88 -4.60 5.15
C GLU A 119 -9.81 -3.50 5.14
N PHE A 120 -9.86 -2.58 4.17
CA PHE A 120 -8.92 -1.45 4.08
C PHE A 120 -9.30 -0.37 5.09
N LEU A 121 -10.59 -0.06 5.20
CA LEU A 121 -11.12 0.89 6.18
C LEU A 121 -10.85 0.42 7.61
N ILE A 122 -11.04 -0.87 7.89
CA ILE A 122 -10.77 -1.47 9.18
C ILE A 122 -9.26 -1.46 9.48
N ALA A 123 -8.42 -1.84 8.50
CA ALA A 123 -6.96 -1.84 8.67
C ALA A 123 -6.41 -0.43 8.92
N GLU A 124 -6.88 0.58 8.19
CA GLU A 124 -6.58 1.99 8.43
C GLU A 124 -6.94 2.39 9.87
N CYS A 125 -8.16 2.08 10.31
CA CYS A 125 -8.64 2.40 11.64
C CYS A 125 -7.77 1.77 12.74
N LEU A 126 -7.43 0.48 12.60
CA LEU A 126 -6.60 -0.25 13.56
C LEU A 126 -5.18 0.32 13.65
N LEU A 127 -4.56 0.65 12.51
CA LEU A 127 -3.21 1.23 12.48
C LEU A 127 -3.18 2.65 13.05
N ASN A 128 -4.17 3.47 12.73
CA ASN A 128 -4.24 4.85 13.22
C ASN A 128 -4.58 4.92 14.72
N ARG A 129 -5.12 3.85 15.31
CA ARG A 129 -5.34 3.70 16.75
C ARG A 129 -4.16 3.07 17.51
N GLY A 130 -3.07 2.70 16.82
CA GLY A 130 -1.87 2.15 17.46
C GLY A 130 -1.99 0.71 17.95
N TRP A 131 -2.91 -0.08 17.38
CA TRP A 131 -3.11 -1.48 17.79
C TRP A 131 -2.02 -2.43 17.28
N ILE A 132 -1.05 -1.91 16.52
CA ILE A 132 -0.07 -2.66 15.72
C ILE A 132 1.23 -1.85 15.60
#